data_AF-A0A238Y390-F1
#
_entry.id   AF-A0A238Y390-F1
#
_cell.length_a   1.000
_cell.length_b   1.000
_cell.length_c   1.000
_cell.angle_alpha   90.00
_cell.angle_beta   90.00
_cell.angle_gamma   90.00
#
_symmetry.space_group_name_H-M   'P 1'
#
loop_
_entity.id
_entity.type
_entity.pdbx_description
1 polymer ?
#
loop_
_entity_poly.entity_id
_entity_poly.type
_entity_poly.pdbx_seq_one_letter_code
_entity_poly.pdbx_strand_id
1 'polypeptide(L)'
;MTDVADLANGEYTAVVDSIEDGLATVFFERDGDEVGTAVLNADQLPEEGQHADAILTVTLVDGAIETAQYDPEQTTERSEAAQNRFDRLSRRPPSEDDS
;
A
#
# COMPACT_ATOMS: atom_id res chain seq x y z
N MET A 1 -4.66 16.38 16.52
CA MET A 1 -3.57 15.41 16.49
C MET A 1 -4.27 14.10 16.74
N THR A 2 -4.60 13.39 15.66
CA THR A 2 -5.37 12.15 15.76
C THR A 2 -4.38 11.07 16.11
N ASP A 3 -4.47 10.60 17.35
CA ASP A 3 -3.71 9.46 17.81
C ASP A 3 -4.37 8.21 17.21
N VAL A 4 -3.56 7.19 16.87
CA VAL A 4 -4.05 5.86 16.48
C VAL A 4 -5.03 5.25 17.50
N ALA A 5 -5.12 5.83 18.71
CA ALA A 5 -6.08 5.53 19.76
C ALA A 5 -7.55 5.74 19.40
N ASP A 6 -7.87 6.57 18.41
CA ASP A 6 -9.25 6.78 17.96
C ASP A 6 -9.72 5.71 16.93
N LEU A 7 -8.80 4.88 16.43
CA LEU A 7 -9.11 3.79 15.51
C LEU A 7 -9.44 2.51 16.28
N ALA A 8 -10.42 1.76 15.78
CA ALA A 8 -10.77 0.46 16.35
C ALA A 8 -9.62 -0.55 16.15
N ASN A 9 -9.60 -1.60 16.98
CA ASN A 9 -8.65 -2.68 16.79
C ASN A 9 -8.94 -3.46 15.49
N GLY A 10 -7.90 -3.84 14.77
CA GLY A 10 -8.00 -4.65 13.55
C GLY A 10 -6.95 -4.29 12.49
N GLU A 11 -7.10 -4.89 11.32
CA GLU A 11 -6.23 -4.65 10.16
C GLU A 11 -6.68 -3.39 9.40
N TYR A 12 -5.69 -2.63 8.94
CA TYR A 12 -5.83 -1.41 8.16
C TYR A 12 -4.73 -1.33 7.11
N THR A 13 -5.03 -0.66 6.00
CA THR A 13 -4.02 -0.26 5.01
C THR A 13 -3.49 1.11 5.42
N ALA A 14 -2.20 1.19 5.71
CA ALA A 14 -1.51 2.43 6.06
C ALA A 14 -0.75 2.97 4.84
N VAL A 15 -1.00 4.22 4.46
CA VAL A 15 -0.31 4.90 3.36
C VAL A 15 0.53 6.03 3.93
N VAL A 16 1.84 6.00 3.65
CA VAL A 16 2.76 7.06 4.06
C VAL A 16 2.68 8.21 3.06
N ASP A 17 2.22 9.37 3.51
CA ASP A 17 2.11 10.58 2.65
C ASP A 17 3.44 11.32 2.58
N SER A 18 4.02 11.63 3.74
CA SER A 18 5.31 12.32 3.84
C SER A 18 6.13 11.82 5.02
N ILE A 19 7.46 11.95 4.89
CA ILE A 19 8.39 11.77 6.00
C ILE A 19 9.23 13.03 6.14
N GLU A 20 9.10 13.72 7.27
CA GLU A 20 9.75 14.99 7.56
C GLU A 20 10.34 14.95 8.97
N ASP A 21 11.63 15.30 9.10
CA ASP A 21 12.33 15.31 10.39
C ASP A 21 12.25 13.99 11.18
N GLY A 22 12.14 12.85 10.48
CA GLY A 22 11.99 11.53 11.10
C GLY A 22 10.57 11.19 11.55
N LEU A 23 9.59 12.03 11.23
CA LEU A 23 8.16 11.79 11.46
C LEU A 23 7.47 11.44 10.13
N ALA A 24 6.72 10.35 10.13
CA ALA A 24 5.91 9.92 9.01
C ALA A 24 4.45 10.29 9.22
N THR A 25 3.85 10.99 8.27
CA THR A 25 2.40 11.19 8.20
C THR A 25 1.78 9.99 7.51
N VAL A 26 0.86 9.31 8.20
CA VAL A 26 0.28 8.06 7.73
C VAL A 26 -1.24 8.13 7.74
N PHE A 27 -1.84 7.79 6.60
CA PHE A 27 -3.28 7.64 6.43
C PHE A 27 -3.68 6.18 6.59
N PHE A 28 -4.78 5.93 7.28
CA PHE A 28 -5.33 4.59 7.49
C PHE A 28 -6.60 4.45 6.67
N GLU A 29 -6.66 3.39 5.87
CA GLU A 29 -7.78 3.04 5.03
C GLU A 29 -8.33 1.67 5.44
N ARG A 30 -9.64 1.49 5.29
CA ARG A 30 -10.33 0.21 5.42
C ARG A 30 -11.38 0.11 4.33
N ASP A 31 -11.38 -1.00 3.59
CA ASP A 31 -12.29 -1.23 2.45
C ASP A 31 -12.23 -0.14 1.35
N GLY A 32 -11.12 0.60 1.26
CA GLY A 32 -10.91 1.68 0.29
C GLY A 32 -11.42 3.06 0.74
N ASP A 33 -11.91 3.17 1.98
CA ASP A 33 -12.28 4.45 2.59
C ASP A 33 -11.23 4.87 3.63
N GLU A 34 -10.83 6.14 3.61
CA GLU A 34 -10.00 6.74 4.67
C GLU A 34 -10.78 6.77 5.98
N VAL A 35 -10.24 6.09 6.98
CA VAL A 35 -10.83 6.00 8.32
C VAL A 35 -10.09 6.83 9.36
N GLY A 36 -8.85 7.25 9.06
CA GLY A 36 -8.09 8.14 9.93
C GLY A 36 -6.71 8.50 9.41
N THR A 37 -6.02 9.32 10.20
CA THR A 37 -4.66 9.77 9.95
C THR A 37 -3.91 9.79 11.27
N ALA A 38 -2.63 9.41 11.28
CA ALA A 38 -1.75 9.58 12.44
C ALA A 38 -0.36 10.04 12.00
N VAL A 39 0.36 10.68 12.93
CA VAL A 39 1.78 11.00 12.76
C VAL A 39 2.57 10.04 13.64
N LEU A 40 3.50 9.31 13.02
CA LEU A 40 4.30 8.26 13.64
C LEU A 40 5.78 8.59 13.50
N ASN A 41 6.64 7.99 14.32
CA ASN A 41 8.08 8.08 14.03
C ASN A 41 8.40 7.16 12.86
N ALA A 42 9.21 7.62 11.90
CA ALA A 42 9.65 6.81 10.77
C ALA A 42 10.37 5.53 11.24
N ASP A 43 11.09 5.58 12.37
CA ASP A 43 11.73 4.42 12.99
C ASP A 43 10.75 3.34 13.48
N GLN A 44 9.45 3.66 13.62
CA GLN A 44 8.41 2.68 13.96
C GLN A 44 7.87 1.97 12.72
N LEU A 45 8.14 2.51 11.52
CA LEU A 45 7.80 1.88 10.26
C LEU A 45 8.93 0.90 9.87
N PRO A 46 8.60 -0.20 9.18
CA PRO A 46 9.62 -1.07 8.62
C PRO A 46 10.51 -0.27 7.67
N GLU A 47 11.83 -0.50 7.69
CA GLU A 47 12.81 0.23 6.87
C GLU A 47 12.41 0.27 5.38
N GLU A 48 11.77 -0.79 4.90
CA GLU A 48 11.28 -0.92 3.52
C GLU A 48 10.13 0.03 3.17
N GLY A 49 9.35 0.48 4.16
CA GLY A 49 8.24 1.43 3.99
C GLY A 49 8.53 2.83 4.53
N GLN A 50 9.79 3.15 4.88
CA GLN A 50 10.21 4.48 5.31
C GLN A 50 10.41 5.42 4.11
N HIS A 51 9.42 5.52 3.25
CA HIS A 51 9.40 6.48 2.15
C HIS A 51 7.98 6.94 1.85
N ALA A 52 7.85 8.09 1.20
CA ALA A 52 6.57 8.56 0.69
C ALA A 52 5.98 7.54 -0.29
N ASP A 53 4.65 7.50 -0.35
CA ASP A 53 3.85 6.55 -1.14
C ASP A 53 4.05 5.07 -0.74
N ALA A 54 4.63 4.79 0.43
CA ALA A 54 4.71 3.43 0.96
C ALA A 54 3.34 2.97 1.45
N ILE A 55 2.91 1.79 0.98
CA ILE A 55 1.70 1.12 1.44
C ILE A 55 2.11 -0.01 2.37
N LEU A 56 1.54 0.01 3.57
CA LEU A 56 1.83 -0.89 4.67
C LEU A 56 0.53 -1.56 5.12
N THR A 57 0.59 -2.84 5.41
CA THR A 57 -0.49 -3.53 6.13
C THR A 57 -0.19 -3.41 7.62
N VAL A 58 -1.04 -2.73 8.36
CA VAL A 58 -0.86 -2.50 9.81
C VAL A 58 -2.00 -3.09 10.61
N THR A 59 -1.66 -3.72 11.73
CA THR A 59 -2.65 -4.20 12.72
C THR A 59 -2.62 -3.28 13.92
N LEU A 60 -3.76 -2.67 14.23
CA LEU A 60 -3.96 -1.83 15.41
C LEU A 60 -4.55 -2.66 16.55
N VAL A 61 -3.95 -2.55 17.74
CA VAL A 61 -4.43 -3.16 18.98
C VAL A 61 -4.29 -2.15 20.12
N ASP A 62 -5.38 -1.92 20.83
CA ASP A 62 -5.51 -0.98 21.95
C ASP A 62 -5.00 0.43 21.62
N GLY A 63 -5.24 0.88 20.38
CA GLY A 63 -4.85 2.22 19.93
C GLY A 63 -3.37 2.38 19.59
N ALA A 64 -2.64 1.27 19.43
CA ALA A 64 -1.24 1.25 19.03
C ALA A 64 -1.04 0.30 17.84
N ILE A 65 0.02 0.54 17.05
CA ILE A 65 0.45 -0.38 16.00
C ILE A 65 1.10 -1.58 16.66
N GLU A 66 0.46 -2.74 16.56
CA GLU A 66 1.00 -4.01 17.04
C GLU A 66 1.99 -4.59 16.02
N THR A 67 1.61 -4.54 14.73
CA THR A 67 2.44 -5.01 13.63
C THR A 67 2.29 -4.09 12.42
N ALA A 68 3.41 -3.84 11.74
CA ALA A 68 3.45 -3.16 10.45
C ALA A 68 4.27 -4.03 9.48
N GLN A 69 3.62 -4.56 8.46
CA GLN A 69 4.26 -5.31 7.39
C GLN A 69 4.20 -4.51 6.10
N TYR A 70 5.36 -4.28 5.50
CA TYR A 70 5.43 -3.83 4.12
C TYR A 70 5.03 -4.99 3.22
N ASP A 71 4.06 -4.76 2.34
CA ASP A 71 3.48 -5.78 1.47
C ASP A 71 3.99 -5.57 0.03
N PRO A 72 5.16 -6.13 -0.34
CA PRO A 72 5.73 -5.96 -1.68
C PRO A 72 4.93 -6.66 -2.79
N GLU A 73 3.98 -7.53 -2.43
CA GLU A 73 3.20 -8.35 -3.36
C GLU A 73 2.10 -7.53 -4.08
N GLN A 74 1.46 -6.54 -3.43
CA GLN A 74 0.53 -5.61 -4.13
C GLN A 74 1.26 -4.67 -5.11
N THR A 75 2.53 -4.34 -4.86
CA THR A 75 3.36 -3.54 -5.78
C THR A 75 3.71 -4.32 -7.05
N THR A 76 3.76 -5.65 -6.98
CA THR A 76 4.10 -6.53 -8.10
C THR A 76 2.88 -6.91 -8.94
N GLU A 77 1.71 -7.14 -8.34
CA GLU A 77 0.49 -7.55 -9.07
C GLU A 77 0.01 -6.50 -10.10
N ARG A 78 0.24 -5.20 -9.86
CA ARG A 78 -0.08 -4.16 -10.86
C ARG A 78 0.88 -4.12 -12.05
N SER A 79 2.12 -4.58 -11.87
CA SER A 79 3.12 -4.66 -12.94
C SER A 79 2.85 -5.84 -13.89
N GLU A 80 2.28 -6.94 -13.36
CA GLU A 80 1.92 -8.10 -14.18
C GLU A 80 0.61 -7.92 -14.96
N ALA A 81 -0.37 -7.19 -14.42
CA ALA A 81 -1.63 -6.91 -15.12
C ALA A 81 -1.46 -5.98 -16.35
N ALA A 82 -0.45 -5.11 -16.35
CA ALA A 82 -0.15 -4.22 -17.46
C ALA A 82 0.56 -4.93 -18.62
N GLN A 83 1.46 -5.87 -18.33
CA GLN A 83 2.22 -6.59 -19.37
C GLN A 83 1.38 -7.65 -20.11
N ASN A 84 0.42 -8.29 -19.43
CA ASN A 84 -0.39 -9.36 -20.04
C ASN A 84 -1.29 -8.87 -21.19
N ARG A 85 -1.68 -7.58 -21.23
CA ARG A 85 -2.43 -7.02 -22.37
C ARG A 85 -1.55 -6.71 -23.59
N PHE A 86 -0.28 -6.37 -23.40
CA PHE A 86 0.61 -5.97 -24.50
C PHE A 86 1.06 -7.19 -25.33
N ASP A 87 1.27 -8.34 -24.67
CA ASP A 87 1.57 -9.62 -25.32
C ASP A 87 0.39 -10.11 -26.19
N ARG A 88 -0.85 -9.86 -25.74
CA ARG A 88 -2.07 -10.23 -26.49
C ARG A 88 -2.30 -9.38 -27.75
N LEU A 89 -1.84 -8.13 -27.78
CA LEU A 89 -1.92 -7.26 -28.96
C LEU A 89 -0.80 -7.51 -29.98
N SER A 90 0.31 -8.11 -29.53
CA SER A 90 1.50 -8.31 -30.38
C SER A 90 1.48 -9.65 -31.13
N ARG A 91 0.58 -10.58 -30.78
CA ARG A 91 0.41 -11.84 -31.53
C ARG A 91 -0.59 -11.64 -32.65
N ARG A 92 -0.01 -11.31 -33.81
CA ARG A 92 -0.64 -11.34 -35.12
C ARG A 92 -1.39 -12.68 -35.29
N PRO A 93 -2.71 -12.69 -35.52
CA PRO A 93 -3.41 -13.92 -35.91
C PRO A 93 -2.78 -14.46 -37.22
N PRO A 94 -2.69 -15.79 -37.39
CA PRO A 94 -2.24 -16.35 -38.66
C PRO A 94 -3.19 -15.87 -39.76
N SER A 95 -2.63 -15.36 -40.86
CA SER A 95 -3.37 -15.08 -42.08
C SER A 95 -3.75 -16.41 -42.71
N GLU A 96 -4.97 -16.85 -42.46
CA GLU A 96 -5.67 -17.79 -43.32
C GLU A 96 -6.41 -16.95 -44.36
N ASP A 97 -5.83 -16.78 -45.54
CA ASP A 97 -6.59 -16.67 -46.77
C ASP A 97 -5.76 -17.25 -47.91
N ASP A 98 -6.06 -18.53 -48.11
CA ASP A 98 -5.92 -19.35 -49.30
C ASP A 98 -6.47 -18.60 -50.53
N SER A 99 -5.70 -18.51 -51.62
CA SER A 99 -6.18 -18.32 -52.99
C SER A 99 -5.11 -18.75 -53.99
#